data_AF-A0A1F5LD22-F1
#
_entry.id   AF-A0A1F5LD22-F1
#
_cell.length_a   1.000
_cell.length_b   1.000
_cell.length_c   1.000
_cell.angle_alpha   90.00
_cell.angle_beta   90.00
_cell.angle_gamma   90.00
#
_symmetry.space_group_name_H-M   'P 1'
#
loop_
_entity.id
_entity.type
_entity.pdbx_description
1 polymer ?
#
loop_
_entity_poly.entity_id
_entity_poly.type
_entity_poly.pdbx_seq_one_letter_code
_entity_poly.pdbx_strand_id
1 'polypeptide(L)'
;MLHSEASGSQGLSALENPQNYVQALSRRRCSPRSFPYTSHHNSTRRQFIENAAVDCDKVSTGCLCDVEYNASPLPSMGEMILPAHGGRSKSPVVAVIGTGYIGFQLVATFGQKYKTIAFDIREDRIKDIASLVGREPNIICSTDAAQLVNATHFLIAVPTGLSYGSKEVDISPLHAALDTVGRYAQREATVVIESSVAVGMTRKLLGPLLVTKALKGGMSPEGIPKVISGLDDISPGSLASIESLYGSIFANLVKVSTPEVAEMTKLYENCQRMVCIAYANEMADACAVHNIDPFEVSSAAATKPFGYCPIVPGIGAGGSCIPINPYYLFLDGKFPLLKSATENTWNRPRVIADRIMASYWESRPERNGFSRLNPSILVVGVAFKPGQSSVTFSPGVALIQHLMTHWKAHVTFADPLVQSIPVPNVTRLDESKEWHKQRLEQFDIIIVAMKQDNLDWALLGGLEGVRLIMCCA
;
A
#
# COMPACT_ATOMS: atom_id res chain seq x y z
N MET A 1 42.92 10.31 23.43
CA MET A 1 43.81 11.00 22.48
C MET A 1 44.20 9.98 21.42
N LEU A 2 43.58 10.04 20.23
CA LEU A 2 44.16 10.57 18.97
C LEU A 2 45.29 9.66 18.47
N HIS A 3 45.37 9.15 17.23
CA HIS A 3 44.60 9.32 15.99
C HIS A 3 45.02 8.19 15.00
N SER A 4 44.10 7.86 14.06
CA SER A 4 44.28 7.49 12.61
C SER A 4 45.28 6.40 12.17
N GLU A 5 45.03 5.51 11.20
CA GLU A 5 44.45 5.70 9.86
C GLU A 5 43.84 4.42 9.24
N ALA A 6 42.93 4.66 8.28
CA ALA A 6 42.68 3.98 6.99
C ALA A 6 42.25 2.50 6.89
N SER A 7 40.96 2.32 6.57
CA SER A 7 40.44 1.45 5.50
C SER A 7 39.00 1.95 5.21
N GLY A 8 38.53 2.19 3.99
CA GLY A 8 38.58 1.36 2.79
C GLY A 8 37.16 1.45 2.20
N SER A 9 36.89 2.54 1.48
CA SER A 9 35.58 2.89 0.93
C SER A 9 35.31 2.16 -0.38
N GLN A 10 34.50 1.10 -0.39
CA GLN A 10 33.78 0.61 -1.58
C GLN A 10 32.50 -0.12 -1.15
N GLY A 11 31.34 0.25 -1.72
CA GLY A 11 30.10 -0.53 -1.59
C GLY A 11 28.82 0.26 -1.33
N LEU A 12 28.58 1.39 -2.01
CA LEU A 12 27.23 2.00 -2.09
C LEU A 12 26.95 2.37 -3.55
N SER A 13 26.57 1.35 -4.34
CA SER A 13 26.03 1.54 -5.70
C SER A 13 24.84 0.60 -5.91
N ALA A 14 23.73 0.89 -5.23
CA ALA A 14 22.41 0.35 -5.54
C ALA A 14 21.33 1.26 -4.90
N LEU A 15 21.34 2.54 -5.28
CA LEU A 15 20.19 3.42 -5.08
C LEU A 15 19.71 3.83 -6.47
N GLU A 16 18.50 3.39 -6.77
CA GLU A 16 17.84 3.53 -8.06
C GLU A 16 17.71 5.00 -8.47
N ASN A 17 17.97 5.26 -9.75
CA ASN A 17 17.84 6.57 -10.38
C ASN A 17 16.35 7.02 -10.38
N PRO A 18 16.00 8.18 -9.77
CA PRO A 18 14.63 8.67 -9.66
C PRO A 18 13.90 8.92 -11.00
N GLN A 19 14.63 9.05 -12.11
CA GLN A 19 14.04 9.25 -13.44
C GLN A 19 13.26 8.03 -13.95
N ASN A 20 13.57 6.82 -13.47
CA ASN A 20 12.91 5.60 -13.93
C ASN A 20 11.51 5.40 -13.33
N TYR A 21 11.21 5.98 -12.17
CA TYR A 21 9.90 5.81 -11.52
C TYR A 21 8.79 6.61 -12.22
N VAL A 22 9.10 7.84 -12.67
CA VAL A 22 8.17 8.70 -13.44
C VAL A 22 7.98 8.16 -14.87
N GLN A 23 9.00 7.53 -15.46
CA GLN A 23 8.86 6.85 -16.76
C GLN A 23 8.12 5.51 -16.68
N ALA A 24 8.25 4.77 -15.58
CA ALA A 24 7.54 3.49 -15.40
C ALA A 24 6.01 3.67 -15.30
N LEU A 25 5.55 4.78 -14.73
CA LEU A 25 4.11 5.11 -14.63
C LEU A 25 3.51 5.63 -15.94
N SER A 26 4.32 6.17 -16.87
CA SER A 26 3.85 6.65 -18.18
C SER A 26 3.85 5.57 -19.27
N ARG A 27 4.45 4.39 -19.03
CA ARG A 27 4.56 3.31 -20.02
C ARG A 27 3.52 2.17 -19.88
N ARG A 28 2.58 2.23 -18.94
CA ARG A 28 1.40 1.33 -18.95
C ARG A 28 0.26 1.93 -19.77
N ARG A 29 0.49 2.13 -21.07
CA ARG A 29 -0.60 2.16 -22.05
C ARG A 29 -0.87 0.71 -22.43
N CYS A 30 -2.06 0.20 -22.12
CA CYS A 30 -2.60 -0.92 -22.88
C CYS A 30 -2.69 -0.44 -24.34
N SER A 31 -1.88 -1.00 -25.24
CA SER A 31 -2.17 -0.85 -26.66
C SER A 31 -3.39 -1.71 -26.96
N PRO A 32 -4.41 -1.21 -27.68
CA PRO A 32 -5.34 -2.10 -28.33
C PRO A 32 -4.54 -2.82 -29.42
N ARG A 33 -4.26 -4.12 -29.23
CA ARG A 33 -3.84 -4.96 -30.36
C ARG A 33 -5.03 -5.10 -31.30
N SER A 34 -5.04 -4.28 -32.35
CA SER A 34 -5.84 -4.51 -33.54
C SER A 34 -5.33 -5.78 -34.22
N PHE A 35 -6.10 -6.86 -34.18
CA PHE A 35 -5.86 -8.03 -35.03
C PHE A 35 -6.40 -7.73 -36.44
N PRO A 36 -5.60 -7.90 -37.51
CA PRO A 36 -6.12 -7.81 -38.86
C PRO A 36 -6.86 -9.10 -39.21
N TYR A 37 -8.19 -9.03 -39.30
CA TYR A 37 -8.98 -10.05 -39.99
C TYR A 37 -8.75 -9.87 -41.50
N THR A 38 -8.01 -10.81 -42.10
CA THR A 38 -8.04 -11.00 -43.56
C THR A 38 -9.02 -12.13 -43.86
N SER A 39 -10.05 -11.77 -44.64
CA SER A 39 -11.06 -12.67 -45.17
C SER A 39 -10.47 -13.56 -46.25
N HIS A 40 -10.50 -14.88 -46.07
CA HIS A 40 -10.56 -15.80 -47.20
C HIS A 40 -11.59 -16.91 -46.96
N HIS A 41 -12.52 -16.96 -47.90
CA HIS A 41 -13.50 -18.00 -48.17
C HIS A 41 -12.87 -19.40 -48.30
N ASN A 42 -13.49 -20.40 -47.65
CA ASN A 42 -14.41 -21.39 -48.27
C ASN A 42 -14.28 -22.81 -47.70
N SER A 43 -15.47 -23.41 -47.55
CA SER A 43 -15.81 -24.84 -47.52
C SER A 43 -15.20 -25.73 -46.44
N THR A 44 -16.00 -26.08 -45.42
CA THR A 44 -16.72 -27.38 -45.41
C THR A 44 -17.74 -27.47 -44.25
N ARG A 45 -18.99 -27.81 -44.62
CA ARG A 45 -20.05 -28.56 -43.91
C ARG A 45 -20.00 -28.62 -42.37
N ARG A 46 -20.98 -28.04 -41.66
CA ARG A 46 -22.29 -28.66 -41.28
C ARG A 46 -22.17 -30.12 -40.81
N GLN A 47 -22.26 -30.34 -39.49
CA GLN A 47 -23.21 -31.32 -38.91
C GLN A 47 -23.25 -31.21 -37.37
N PHE A 48 -24.46 -31.32 -36.81
CA PHE A 48 -24.85 -31.33 -35.38
C PHE A 48 -24.79 -29.94 -34.71
N ILE A 49 -25.88 -29.32 -34.25
CA ILE A 49 -27.05 -29.85 -33.54
C ILE A 49 -28.30 -29.01 -33.90
N GLU A 50 -29.34 -29.65 -34.41
CA GLU A 50 -30.74 -29.21 -34.34
C GLU A 50 -31.40 -29.91 -33.13
N ASN A 51 -32.44 -29.26 -32.59
CA ASN A 51 -33.30 -29.61 -31.45
C ASN A 51 -32.79 -29.08 -30.10
N ALA A 52 -33.49 -28.22 -29.36
CA ALA A 52 -34.89 -27.86 -29.37
C ALA A 52 -35.07 -26.38 -28.97
N ALA A 53 -35.81 -25.65 -29.79
CA ALA A 53 -36.47 -24.41 -29.39
C ALA A 53 -37.67 -24.79 -28.50
N VAL A 54 -37.66 -24.34 -27.26
CA VAL A 54 -38.88 -24.14 -26.48
C VAL A 54 -38.89 -22.67 -26.07
N ASP A 55 -39.98 -22.05 -26.48
CA ASP A 55 -40.38 -20.68 -26.29
C ASP A 55 -40.43 -20.32 -24.79
N CYS A 56 -39.66 -19.32 -24.39
CA CYS A 56 -39.70 -18.70 -23.07
C CYS A 56 -39.61 -17.18 -23.24
N ASP A 57 -40.50 -16.62 -24.06
CA ASP A 57 -40.89 -15.22 -23.90
C ASP A 57 -41.71 -15.06 -22.61
N LYS A 58 -41.27 -14.10 -21.78
CA LYS A 58 -41.84 -13.65 -20.48
C LYS A 58 -41.27 -14.29 -19.22
N VAL A 59 -40.01 -14.02 -18.91
CA VAL A 59 -39.62 -13.62 -17.53
C VAL A 59 -38.55 -12.53 -17.63
N SER A 60 -38.90 -11.36 -17.09
CA SER A 60 -38.07 -10.15 -17.02
C SER A 60 -36.78 -10.36 -16.23
N THR A 61 -35.64 -10.36 -16.91
CA THR A 61 -34.33 -10.08 -16.30
C THR A 61 -33.99 -8.61 -16.56
N GLY A 62 -34.31 -7.77 -15.59
CA GLY A 62 -33.83 -6.39 -15.53
C GLY A 62 -32.34 -6.36 -15.28
N CYS A 63 -31.55 -6.40 -16.36
CA CYS A 63 -30.15 -6.01 -16.34
C CYS A 63 -30.06 -4.53 -16.72
N LEU A 64 -29.42 -3.79 -15.83
CA LEU A 64 -29.09 -2.38 -15.92
C LEU A 64 -28.14 -2.10 -17.08
N CYS A 65 -28.62 -1.42 -18.12
CA CYS A 65 -27.89 -0.41 -18.88
C CYS A 65 -28.75 0.10 -20.03
N ASP A 66 -29.46 1.21 -19.82
CA ASP A 66 -29.72 2.23 -20.84
C ASP A 66 -30.41 3.41 -20.15
N VAL A 67 -29.61 4.41 -19.75
CA VAL A 67 -30.12 5.76 -19.47
C VAL A 67 -29.50 6.66 -20.51
N GLU A 68 -30.21 6.84 -21.62
CA GLU A 68 -29.99 7.92 -22.56
C GLU A 68 -30.24 9.25 -21.82
N TYR A 69 -29.18 9.99 -21.53
CA TYR A 69 -29.31 11.39 -21.14
C TYR A 69 -29.51 12.24 -22.39
N ASN A 70 -30.76 12.62 -22.65
CA ASN A 70 -31.11 13.70 -23.57
C ASN A 70 -30.53 15.01 -23.02
N ALA A 71 -29.47 15.51 -23.65
CA ALA A 71 -28.91 16.82 -23.38
C ALA A 71 -29.76 17.91 -24.04
N SER A 72 -30.61 18.58 -23.26
CA SER A 72 -31.22 19.85 -23.67
C SER A 72 -30.15 20.95 -23.71
N PRO A 73 -30.16 21.87 -24.69
CA PRO A 73 -29.20 22.96 -24.77
C PRO A 73 -29.45 23.99 -23.65
N LEU A 74 -28.43 24.25 -22.84
CA LEU A 74 -28.43 25.36 -21.87
C LEU A 74 -28.32 26.71 -22.60
N PRO A 75 -28.97 27.78 -22.10
CA PRO A 75 -28.97 29.08 -22.75
C PRO A 75 -27.60 29.75 -22.68
N SER A 76 -27.23 30.48 -23.74
CA SER A 76 -26.02 31.29 -23.82
C SER A 76 -26.02 32.37 -22.73
N MET A 77 -25.16 32.21 -21.72
CA MET A 77 -24.88 33.28 -20.76
C MET A 77 -23.93 34.29 -21.39
N GLY A 78 -24.42 35.53 -21.50
CA GLY A 78 -23.59 36.69 -21.81
C GLY A 78 -22.49 36.89 -20.77
N GLU A 79 -21.39 37.46 -21.24
CA GLU A 79 -20.21 37.80 -20.46
C GLU A 79 -20.57 38.62 -19.20
N MET A 80 -20.54 37.98 -18.04
CA MET A 80 -20.47 38.68 -16.76
C MET A 80 -18.99 38.77 -16.38
N ILE A 81 -18.35 39.86 -16.79
CA ILE A 81 -16.98 40.21 -16.41
C ILE A 81 -16.95 40.44 -14.90
N LEU A 82 -16.40 39.49 -14.15
CA LEU A 82 -16.02 39.70 -12.75
C LEU A 82 -14.75 40.57 -12.70
N PRO A 83 -14.66 41.57 -11.81
CA PRO A 83 -13.52 42.47 -11.77
C PRO A 83 -12.26 41.72 -11.32
N ALA A 84 -11.23 41.79 -12.15
CA ALA A 84 -9.89 41.31 -11.85
C ALA A 84 -9.39 41.94 -10.54
N HIS A 85 -9.31 41.14 -9.48
CA HIS A 85 -8.65 41.54 -8.24
C HIS A 85 -7.14 41.54 -8.48
N GLY A 86 -6.62 42.72 -8.82
CA GLY A 86 -5.21 43.02 -8.90
C GLY A 86 -4.54 42.93 -7.53
N GLY A 87 -3.99 41.75 -7.24
CA GLY A 87 -2.96 41.57 -6.22
C GLY A 87 -1.92 40.60 -6.78
N ARG A 88 -0.65 41.02 -6.88
CA ARG A 88 0.45 40.10 -7.21
C ARG A 88 0.48 38.98 -6.16
N SER A 89 -0.10 37.83 -6.49
CA SER A 89 -0.04 36.63 -5.65
C SER A 89 1.42 36.24 -5.47
N LYS A 90 1.93 36.29 -4.23
CA LYS A 90 3.26 35.78 -3.91
C LYS A 90 3.29 34.27 -4.19
N SER A 91 4.40 33.78 -4.76
CA SER A 91 4.58 32.34 -5.01
C SER A 91 4.34 31.54 -3.72
N PRO A 92 3.62 30.40 -3.78
CA PRO A 92 3.45 29.50 -2.64
C PRO A 92 4.79 29.11 -1.99
N VAL A 93 4.76 29.08 -0.67
CA VAL A 93 5.75 28.41 0.19
C VAL A 93 5.03 27.23 0.85
N VAL A 94 5.51 26.02 0.62
CA VAL A 94 4.87 24.76 1.04
C VAL A 94 5.64 24.18 2.22
N ALA A 95 5.00 24.00 3.36
CA ALA A 95 5.53 23.21 4.46
C ALA A 95 4.96 21.80 4.41
N VAL A 96 5.82 20.78 4.41
CA VAL A 96 5.43 19.39 4.58
C VAL A 96 5.79 18.97 6.01
N ILE A 97 4.78 18.61 6.80
CA ILE A 97 4.93 18.20 8.21
C ILE A 97 4.88 16.68 8.29
N GLY A 98 5.99 16.08 8.69
CA GLY A 98 6.25 14.64 8.63
C GLY A 98 6.96 14.27 7.33
N THR A 99 8.18 13.73 7.43
CA THR A 99 9.03 13.39 6.28
C THR A 99 9.22 11.89 6.09
N GLY A 100 8.24 11.09 6.55
CA GLY A 100 8.14 9.67 6.23
C GLY A 100 7.89 9.43 4.73
N TYR A 101 7.56 8.20 4.34
CA TYR A 101 7.40 7.82 2.93
C TYR A 101 6.53 8.78 2.10
N ILE A 102 5.33 9.14 2.60
CA ILE A 102 4.41 10.07 1.94
C ILE A 102 5.00 11.48 1.93
N GLY A 103 5.49 11.95 3.08
CA GLY A 103 6.08 13.28 3.22
C GLY A 103 7.26 13.51 2.29
N PHE A 104 8.14 12.52 2.15
CA PHE A 104 9.25 12.56 1.20
C PHE A 104 8.77 12.79 -0.24
N GLN A 105 7.74 12.08 -0.67
CA GLN A 105 7.18 12.25 -2.01
C GLN A 105 6.62 13.66 -2.21
N LEU A 106 5.90 14.19 -1.21
CA LEU A 106 5.39 15.55 -1.26
C LEU A 106 6.53 16.58 -1.33
N VAL A 107 7.55 16.44 -0.48
CA VAL A 107 8.74 17.31 -0.48
C VAL A 107 9.42 17.30 -1.86
N ALA A 108 9.72 16.11 -2.39
CA ALA A 108 10.40 15.95 -3.66
C ALA A 108 9.56 16.51 -4.83
N THR A 109 8.24 16.39 -4.77
CA THR A 109 7.36 16.82 -5.86
C THR A 109 7.12 18.33 -5.82
N PHE A 110 6.77 18.89 -4.66
CA PHE A 110 6.53 20.33 -4.54
C PHE A 110 7.82 21.15 -4.60
N GLY A 111 8.95 20.59 -4.12
CA GLY A 111 10.27 21.23 -4.16
C GLY A 111 10.79 21.54 -5.56
N GLN A 112 10.31 20.83 -6.59
CA GLN A 112 10.66 21.11 -7.99
C GLN A 112 10.15 22.47 -8.47
N LYS A 113 9.12 23.02 -7.83
CA LYS A 113 8.42 24.23 -8.29
C LYS A 113 8.34 25.33 -7.24
N TYR A 114 8.19 24.95 -5.98
CA TYR A 114 7.93 25.87 -4.88
C TYR A 114 9.02 25.76 -3.83
N LYS A 115 9.25 26.88 -3.13
CA LYS A 115 10.00 26.85 -1.87
C LYS A 115 9.30 25.90 -0.92
N THR A 116 10.00 24.87 -0.50
CA THR A 116 9.43 23.76 0.26
C THR A 116 10.20 23.54 1.56
N ILE A 117 9.50 23.59 2.69
CA ILE A 117 10.05 23.33 4.02
C ILE A 117 9.69 21.89 4.37
N ALA A 118 10.68 21.01 4.39
CA ALA A 118 10.55 19.65 4.89
C ALA A 118 10.77 19.66 6.41
N PHE A 119 9.69 19.50 7.18
CA PHE A 119 9.71 19.56 8.63
C PHE A 119 9.37 18.20 9.26
N ASP A 120 10.21 17.74 10.17
CA ASP A 120 9.96 16.57 11.02
C ASP A 120 10.55 16.83 12.41
N ILE A 121 9.94 16.25 13.44
CA ILE A 121 10.44 16.34 14.82
C ILE A 121 11.70 15.49 15.04
N ARG A 122 11.96 14.54 14.13
CA ARG A 122 13.09 13.61 14.17
C ARG A 122 14.27 14.10 13.35
N GLU A 123 15.38 14.38 14.01
CA GLU A 123 16.63 14.78 13.35
C GLU A 123 17.16 13.73 12.38
N ASP A 124 17.04 12.45 12.70
CA ASP A 124 17.50 11.37 11.85
C ASP A 124 16.74 11.34 10.52
N ARG A 125 15.41 11.53 10.55
CA ARG A 125 14.61 11.66 9.32
C ARG A 125 14.97 12.88 8.49
N ILE A 126 15.29 14.00 9.15
CA ILE A 126 15.76 15.22 8.47
C ILE A 126 17.12 14.99 7.80
N LYS A 127 18.04 14.28 8.44
CA LYS A 127 19.32 13.88 7.83
C LYS A 127 19.11 12.98 6.63
N ASP A 128 18.23 11.98 6.75
CA ASP A 128 17.92 11.06 5.66
C ASP A 128 17.34 11.80 4.45
N ILE A 129 16.30 12.63 4.64
CA ILE A 129 15.70 13.37 3.53
C ILE A 129 16.67 14.38 2.91
N ALA A 130 17.47 15.08 3.73
CA ALA A 130 18.47 16.02 3.23
C ALA A 130 19.52 15.33 2.35
N SER A 131 19.88 14.08 2.64
CA SER A 131 20.78 13.30 1.78
C SER A 131 20.18 12.96 0.41
N LEU A 132 18.85 12.81 0.34
CA LEU A 132 18.12 12.46 -0.87
C LEU A 132 17.76 13.68 -1.72
N VAL A 133 17.48 14.82 -1.10
CA VAL A 133 16.98 16.04 -1.77
C VAL A 133 17.93 17.23 -1.70
N GLY A 134 19.09 17.09 -1.06
CA GLY A 134 20.00 18.21 -0.73
C GLY A 134 20.61 18.96 -1.92
N ARG A 135 20.37 18.50 -3.16
CA ARG A 135 20.76 19.21 -4.38
C ARG A 135 19.70 20.22 -4.84
N GLU A 136 18.49 20.16 -4.31
CA GLU A 136 17.38 21.03 -4.69
C GLU A 136 17.44 22.34 -3.91
N PRO A 137 17.75 23.49 -4.55
CA PRO A 137 17.95 24.76 -3.86
C PRO A 137 16.66 25.33 -3.23
N ASN A 138 15.50 24.80 -3.64
CA ASN A 138 14.19 25.23 -3.16
C ASN A 138 13.74 24.48 -1.90
N ILE A 139 14.48 23.46 -1.45
CA ILE A 139 14.08 22.61 -0.33
C ILE A 139 14.91 22.95 0.91
N ILE A 140 14.22 23.25 2.00
CA ILE A 140 14.81 23.48 3.32
C ILE A 140 14.39 22.33 4.23
N CYS A 141 15.34 21.55 4.73
CA CYS A 141 15.08 20.48 5.69
C CYS A 141 15.36 21.00 7.11
N SER A 142 14.40 20.86 8.03
CA SER A 142 14.53 21.46 9.36
C SER A 142 13.74 20.71 10.42
N THR A 143 14.28 20.69 11.64
CA THR A 143 13.54 20.32 12.87
C THR A 143 13.04 21.56 13.64
N ASP A 144 13.39 22.76 13.19
CA ASP A 144 12.98 24.02 13.79
C ASP A 144 11.63 24.48 13.24
N ALA A 145 10.60 24.39 14.08
CA ALA A 145 9.24 24.78 13.73
C ALA A 145 9.09 26.29 13.50
N ALA A 146 10.01 27.13 13.99
CA ALA A 146 9.95 28.58 13.76
C ALA A 146 10.02 28.95 12.26
N GLN A 147 10.65 28.10 11.44
CA GLN A 147 10.72 28.32 9.99
C GLN A 147 9.35 28.25 9.30
N LEU A 148 8.38 27.56 9.93
CA LEU A 148 7.03 27.38 9.40
C LEU A 148 6.24 28.68 9.33
N VAL A 149 6.67 29.75 10.01
CA VAL A 149 6.01 31.07 9.99
C VAL A 149 5.91 31.66 8.56
N ASN A 150 6.82 31.26 7.67
CA ASN A 150 6.87 31.73 6.28
C ASN A 150 6.02 30.88 5.33
N ALA A 151 5.44 29.78 5.80
CA ALA A 151 4.67 28.87 4.96
C ALA A 151 3.26 29.43 4.69
N THR A 152 2.84 29.26 3.43
CA THR A 152 1.50 29.62 2.95
C THR A 152 0.59 28.40 2.80
N HIS A 153 1.20 27.22 2.67
CA HIS A 153 0.51 25.94 2.52
C HIS A 153 1.16 24.94 3.47
N PHE A 154 0.35 24.15 4.18
CA PHE A 154 0.78 23.14 5.14
C PHE A 154 0.21 21.80 4.72
N LEU A 155 1.08 20.84 4.35
CA LEU A 155 0.71 19.49 3.98
C LEU A 155 1.09 18.55 5.14
N ILE A 156 0.10 17.94 5.78
CA ILE A 156 0.31 17.14 6.99
C ILE A 156 0.36 15.65 6.61
N ALA A 157 1.55 15.06 6.66
CA ALA A 157 1.86 13.67 6.28
C ALA A 157 2.54 12.91 7.44
N VAL A 158 1.99 13.06 8.65
CA VAL A 158 2.45 12.38 9.87
C VAL A 158 1.84 10.97 9.99
N PRO A 159 2.49 10.06 10.72
CA PRO A 159 1.95 8.71 10.90
C PRO A 159 0.59 8.74 11.61
N THR A 160 -0.31 7.92 11.08
CA THR A 160 -1.63 7.60 11.62
C THR A 160 -1.76 6.09 11.48
N GLY A 161 -1.97 5.36 12.57
CA GLY A 161 -1.94 3.91 12.53
C GLY A 161 -2.51 3.30 13.81
N LEU A 162 -2.20 2.02 14.06
CA LEU A 162 -2.59 1.38 15.30
C LEU A 162 -1.53 1.62 16.39
N SER A 163 -1.97 1.81 17.63
CA SER A 163 -1.08 1.80 18.79
C SER A 163 -0.34 0.48 18.89
N TYR A 164 0.93 0.53 19.33
CA TYR A 164 1.77 -0.66 19.41
C TYR A 164 1.11 -1.74 20.31
N GLY A 165 0.89 -2.92 19.75
CA GLY A 165 0.29 -4.05 20.48
C GLY A 165 -1.22 -3.95 20.71
N SER A 166 -1.90 -2.91 20.22
CA SER A 166 -3.36 -2.79 20.28
C SER A 166 -3.96 -2.62 18.88
N LYS A 167 -5.29 -2.71 18.81
CA LYS A 167 -6.09 -2.48 17.59
C LYS A 167 -6.75 -1.10 17.59
N GLU A 168 -6.26 -0.20 18.43
CA GLU A 168 -6.78 1.16 18.59
C GLU A 168 -6.04 2.13 17.67
N VAL A 169 -6.76 3.05 17.05
CA VAL A 169 -6.19 4.05 16.14
C VAL A 169 -5.52 5.16 16.95
N ASP A 170 -4.21 5.35 16.73
CA ASP A 170 -3.42 6.43 17.30
C ASP A 170 -3.37 7.63 16.33
N ILE A 171 -3.89 8.76 16.81
CA ILE A 171 -3.96 10.05 16.11
C ILE A 171 -3.13 11.13 16.81
N SER A 172 -2.38 10.78 17.86
CA SER A 172 -1.56 11.74 18.61
C SER A 172 -0.57 12.52 17.74
N PRO A 173 0.08 11.94 16.69
CA PRO A 173 0.98 12.71 15.82
C PRO A 173 0.23 13.76 14.99
N LEU A 174 -1.02 13.46 14.59
CA LEU A 174 -1.87 14.38 13.83
C LEU A 174 -2.31 15.58 14.67
N HIS A 175 -2.67 15.36 15.94
CA HIS A 175 -2.93 16.45 16.89
C HIS A 175 -1.71 17.35 17.06
N ALA A 176 -0.53 16.77 17.31
CA ALA A 176 0.69 17.55 17.46
C ALA A 176 1.07 18.36 16.20
N ALA A 177 0.80 17.80 15.01
CA ALA A 177 0.98 18.51 13.75
C ALA A 177 0.02 19.69 13.62
N LEU A 178 -1.27 19.50 13.94
CA LEU A 178 -2.27 20.57 13.91
C LEU A 178 -1.99 21.67 14.93
N ASP A 179 -1.49 21.33 16.13
CA ASP A 179 -1.06 22.31 17.13
C ASP A 179 0.13 23.14 16.63
N THR A 180 1.05 22.50 15.90
CA THR A 180 2.17 23.18 15.25
C THR A 180 1.68 24.12 14.16
N VAL A 181 0.77 23.67 13.29
CA VAL A 181 0.12 24.54 12.30
C VAL A 181 -0.58 25.70 12.99
N GLY A 182 -1.35 25.47 14.06
CA GLY A 182 -2.05 26.53 14.77
C GLY A 182 -1.13 27.58 15.39
N ARG A 183 0.10 27.22 15.76
CA ARG A 183 1.10 28.18 16.25
C ARG A 183 1.70 29.06 15.15
N TYR A 184 1.98 28.51 13.97
CA TYR A 184 2.78 29.19 12.95
C TYR A 184 2.02 29.67 11.72
N ALA A 185 0.88 29.04 11.38
CA ALA A 185 0.10 29.39 10.22
C ALA A 185 -0.44 30.83 10.32
N GLN A 186 -0.21 31.58 9.25
CA GLN A 186 -0.74 32.92 9.08
C GLN A 186 -2.14 32.87 8.46
N ARG A 187 -2.91 33.96 8.63
CA ARG A 187 -4.24 34.11 8.03
C ARG A 187 -4.22 33.80 6.53
N GLU A 188 -5.27 33.17 6.03
CA GLU A 188 -5.44 32.69 4.64
C GLU A 188 -4.51 31.55 4.21
N ALA A 189 -3.62 31.05 5.08
CA ALA A 189 -2.83 29.87 4.74
C ALA A 189 -3.73 28.64 4.53
N THR A 190 -3.30 27.73 3.67
CA THR A 190 -4.06 26.52 3.31
C THR A 190 -3.47 25.29 3.99
N VAL A 191 -4.30 24.53 4.69
CA VAL A 191 -3.88 23.31 5.39
C VAL A 191 -4.53 22.09 4.72
N VAL A 192 -3.73 21.10 4.34
CA VAL A 192 -4.21 19.86 3.71
C VAL A 192 -3.75 18.68 4.55
N ILE A 193 -4.70 17.88 5.02
CA ILE A 193 -4.41 16.59 5.63
C ILE A 193 -4.13 15.58 4.50
N GLU A 194 -2.94 15.00 4.52
CA GLU A 194 -2.49 13.95 3.61
C GLU A 194 -2.47 12.58 4.30
N SER A 195 -2.25 12.57 5.62
CA SER A 195 -2.36 11.39 6.48
C SER A 195 -3.72 10.70 6.36
N SER A 196 -3.75 9.38 6.42
CA SER A 196 -5.01 8.62 6.41
C SER A 196 -5.76 8.78 7.73
N VAL A 197 -7.03 9.15 7.67
CA VAL A 197 -7.87 9.39 8.85
C VAL A 197 -9.22 8.68 8.73
N ALA A 198 -9.93 8.60 9.85
CA ALA A 198 -11.30 8.10 9.87
C ALA A 198 -12.25 9.11 9.22
N VAL A 199 -13.39 8.63 8.73
CA VAL A 199 -14.37 9.48 8.05
C VAL A 199 -14.91 10.54 9.02
N GLY A 200 -14.91 11.80 8.60
CA GLY A 200 -15.31 12.97 9.40
C GLY A 200 -14.19 13.57 10.25
N MET A 201 -13.02 12.95 10.30
CA MET A 201 -11.93 13.37 11.19
C MET A 201 -11.25 14.66 10.72
N THR A 202 -11.05 14.86 9.42
CA THR A 202 -10.54 16.13 8.89
C THR A 202 -11.42 17.28 9.33
N ARG A 203 -12.74 17.16 9.16
CA ARG A 203 -13.70 18.19 9.59
C ARG A 203 -13.60 18.47 11.08
N LYS A 204 -13.64 17.41 11.90
CA LYS A 204 -13.60 17.51 13.36
C LYS A 204 -12.33 18.17 13.88
N LEU A 205 -11.18 17.83 13.29
CA LEU A 205 -9.87 18.27 13.77
C LEU A 205 -9.44 19.61 13.16
N LEU A 206 -9.61 19.78 11.85
CA LEU A 206 -9.14 20.97 11.13
C LEU A 206 -10.18 22.11 11.17
N GLY A 207 -11.48 21.81 11.17
CA GLY A 207 -12.55 22.80 11.12
C GLY A 207 -12.44 23.91 12.18
N PRO A 208 -12.26 23.59 13.49
CA PRO A 208 -12.07 24.61 14.53
C PRO A 208 -10.86 25.52 14.26
N LEU A 209 -9.78 24.95 13.72
CA LEU A 209 -8.57 25.70 13.40
C LEU A 209 -8.79 26.66 12.22
N LEU A 210 -9.56 26.26 11.21
CA LEU A 210 -9.91 27.12 10.07
C LEU A 210 -10.65 28.38 10.52
N VAL A 211 -11.60 28.24 11.44
CA VAL A 211 -12.39 29.38 11.95
C VAL A 211 -11.53 30.29 12.82
N THR A 212 -10.84 29.73 13.81
CA THR A 212 -10.08 30.52 14.81
C THR A 212 -8.90 31.30 14.22
N LYS A 213 -8.30 30.78 13.14
CA LYS A 213 -7.13 31.39 12.48
C LYS A 213 -7.46 31.99 11.10
N ALA A 214 -8.72 31.91 10.66
CA ALA A 214 -9.15 32.28 9.31
C ALA A 214 -8.24 31.66 8.24
N LEU A 215 -8.07 30.33 8.33
CA LEU A 215 -7.32 29.52 7.39
C LEU A 215 -8.26 28.89 6.37
N LYS A 216 -7.69 28.38 5.29
CA LYS A 216 -8.34 27.48 4.33
C LYS A 216 -7.88 26.05 4.61
N GLY A 217 -8.68 25.06 4.22
CA GLY A 217 -8.18 23.69 4.32
C GLY A 217 -9.13 22.58 3.90
N GLY A 218 -8.59 21.37 3.91
CA GLY A 218 -9.27 20.17 3.43
C GLY A 218 -8.39 18.93 3.51
N MET A 219 -8.68 17.96 2.65
CA MET A 219 -8.06 16.64 2.65
C MET A 219 -7.64 16.24 1.23
N SER A 220 -6.48 15.60 1.12
CA SER A 220 -6.05 14.92 -0.10
C SER A 220 -5.35 13.61 0.26
N PRO A 221 -6.03 12.45 0.20
CA PRO A 221 -5.38 11.18 0.51
C PRO A 221 -4.22 10.89 -0.45
N GLU A 222 -3.27 10.07 0.00
CA GLU A 222 -2.21 9.54 -0.87
C GLU A 222 -2.77 8.76 -2.07
N GLY A 223 -2.16 8.93 -3.25
CA GLY A 223 -2.54 8.20 -4.46
C GLY A 223 -2.57 9.06 -5.72
N ILE A 224 -2.64 8.38 -6.88
CA ILE A 224 -2.79 8.97 -8.21
C ILE A 224 -3.92 8.22 -8.94
N PRO A 225 -4.89 8.90 -9.60
CA PRO A 225 -5.06 10.36 -9.68
C PRO A 225 -5.28 10.98 -8.29
N LYS A 226 -4.90 12.25 -8.15
CA LYS A 226 -4.85 12.91 -6.83
C LYS A 226 -6.25 13.40 -6.47
N VAL A 227 -6.87 12.78 -5.47
CA VAL A 227 -8.19 13.18 -4.96
C VAL A 227 -8.02 14.40 -4.05
N ILE A 228 -8.82 15.44 -4.24
CA ILE A 228 -8.79 16.65 -3.41
C ILE A 228 -10.20 17.05 -2.97
N SER A 229 -10.26 17.66 -1.79
CA SER A 229 -11.49 18.18 -1.18
C SER A 229 -11.16 19.41 -0.34
N GLY A 230 -12.13 20.32 -0.21
CA GLY A 230 -12.06 21.48 0.68
C GLY A 230 -13.19 21.47 1.70
N LEU A 231 -12.96 22.11 2.85
CA LEU A 231 -14.00 22.45 3.83
C LEU A 231 -14.67 23.77 3.46
N ASP A 232 -15.19 23.88 2.24
CA ASP A 232 -15.77 25.14 1.71
C ASP A 232 -17.02 25.61 2.46
N ASP A 233 -17.70 24.69 3.14
CA ASP A 233 -18.83 25.01 4.02
C ASP A 233 -18.39 25.67 5.35
N ILE A 234 -17.12 25.53 5.74
CA ILE A 234 -16.52 26.16 6.93
C ILE A 234 -15.67 27.39 6.52
N SER A 235 -14.86 27.24 5.48
CA SER A 235 -13.93 28.26 4.99
C SER A 235 -14.01 28.32 3.45
N PRO A 236 -14.86 29.21 2.90
CA PRO A 236 -15.07 29.31 1.45
C PRO A 236 -13.79 29.59 0.67
N GLY A 237 -13.64 28.92 -0.47
CA GLY A 237 -12.45 29.00 -1.32
C GLY A 237 -11.34 28.02 -0.90
N SER A 238 -11.62 27.09 -0.01
CA SER A 238 -10.67 26.06 0.43
C SER A 238 -10.33 25.10 -0.71
N LEU A 239 -11.32 24.52 -1.39
CA LEU A 239 -11.07 23.63 -2.52
C LEU A 239 -10.31 24.35 -3.65
N ALA A 240 -10.69 25.60 -3.95
CA ALA A 240 -10.02 26.39 -4.98
C ALA A 240 -8.54 26.65 -4.66
N SER A 241 -8.21 26.91 -3.38
CA SER A 241 -6.83 27.09 -2.93
C SER A 241 -6.01 25.80 -3.06
N ILE A 242 -6.59 24.67 -2.65
CA ILE A 242 -5.97 23.34 -2.78
C ILE A 242 -5.78 22.98 -4.25
N GLU A 243 -6.81 23.14 -5.08
CA GLU A 243 -6.76 22.89 -6.53
C GLU A 243 -5.67 23.74 -7.20
N SER A 244 -5.55 25.01 -6.84
CA SER A 244 -4.51 25.89 -7.39
C SER A 244 -3.10 25.41 -7.07
N LEU A 245 -2.86 24.90 -5.85
CA LEU A 245 -1.56 24.36 -5.47
C LEU A 245 -1.28 23.03 -6.19
N TYR A 246 -2.20 22.07 -6.06
CA TYR A 246 -2.01 20.70 -6.52
C TYR A 246 -2.09 20.57 -8.04
N GLY A 247 -2.97 21.31 -8.70
CA GLY A 247 -3.15 21.25 -10.17
C GLY A 247 -1.97 21.80 -10.94
N SER A 248 -1.09 22.52 -10.24
CA SER A 248 0.16 23.03 -10.78
C SER A 248 1.27 21.94 -10.85
N ILE A 249 1.05 20.80 -10.18
CA ILE A 249 2.00 19.70 -10.00
C ILE A 249 1.45 18.39 -10.57
N PHE A 250 0.21 18.05 -10.24
CA PHE A 250 -0.43 16.81 -10.62
C PHE A 250 -1.31 17.01 -11.86
N ALA A 251 -1.09 16.18 -12.89
CA ALA A 251 -1.83 16.27 -14.16
C ALA A 251 -3.31 15.89 -14.02
N ASN A 252 -3.64 14.95 -13.12
CA ASN A 252 -4.99 14.42 -12.95
C ASN A 252 -5.45 14.64 -11.51
N LEU A 253 -6.29 15.66 -11.33
CA LEU A 253 -6.99 15.93 -10.08
C LEU A 253 -8.43 15.40 -10.15
N VAL A 254 -8.86 14.76 -9.08
CA VAL A 254 -10.26 14.35 -8.89
C VAL A 254 -10.83 15.14 -7.72
N LYS A 255 -11.72 16.08 -8.03
CA LYS A 255 -12.41 16.88 -7.01
C LYS A 255 -13.58 16.09 -6.45
N VAL A 256 -13.72 16.10 -5.14
CA VAL A 256 -14.89 15.55 -4.45
C VAL A 256 -15.54 16.60 -3.57
N SER A 257 -16.83 16.41 -3.28
CA SER A 257 -17.68 17.42 -2.66
C SER A 257 -17.30 17.74 -1.21
N THR A 258 -16.76 16.78 -0.46
CA THR A 258 -16.40 16.97 0.94
C THR A 258 -15.17 16.14 1.33
N PRO A 259 -14.48 16.50 2.44
CA PRO A 259 -13.40 15.67 2.99
C PRO A 259 -13.83 14.25 3.34
N GLU A 260 -15.07 14.04 3.81
CA GLU A 260 -15.59 12.71 4.13
C GLU A 260 -15.58 11.78 2.91
N VAL A 261 -15.89 12.31 1.72
CA VAL A 261 -15.80 11.52 0.48
C VAL A 261 -14.34 11.18 0.17
N ALA A 262 -13.41 12.10 0.36
CA ALA A 262 -11.98 11.86 0.14
C ALA A 262 -11.40 10.82 1.13
N GLU A 263 -11.74 10.94 2.41
CA GLU A 263 -11.36 10.00 3.47
C GLU A 263 -11.94 8.60 3.19
N MET A 264 -13.25 8.53 2.91
CA MET A 264 -13.94 7.28 2.61
C MET A 264 -13.36 6.61 1.35
N THR A 265 -12.98 7.36 0.32
CA THR A 265 -12.40 6.79 -0.91
C THR A 265 -11.16 5.95 -0.62
N LYS A 266 -10.26 6.45 0.23
CA LYS A 266 -9.04 5.72 0.62
C LYS A 266 -9.34 4.49 1.47
N LEU A 267 -10.26 4.62 2.42
CA LEU A 267 -10.66 3.49 3.28
C LEU A 267 -11.39 2.41 2.47
N TYR A 268 -12.32 2.81 1.61
CA TYR A 268 -13.09 1.93 0.73
C TYR A 268 -12.18 1.05 -0.13
N GLU A 269 -11.22 1.68 -0.82
CA GLU A 269 -10.30 1.00 -1.73
C GLU A 269 -9.38 0.00 -1.00
N ASN A 270 -8.82 0.37 0.15
CA ASN A 270 -7.98 -0.55 0.93
C ASN A 270 -8.79 -1.66 1.62
N CYS A 271 -10.00 -1.37 2.09
CA CYS A 271 -10.87 -2.36 2.71
C CYS A 271 -11.43 -3.35 1.69
N GLN A 272 -11.70 -2.91 0.46
CA GLN A 272 -12.02 -3.82 -0.64
C GLN A 272 -10.86 -4.80 -0.88
N ARG A 273 -9.61 -4.32 -0.93
CA ARG A 273 -8.45 -5.22 -1.07
C ARG A 273 -8.34 -6.21 0.07
N MET A 274 -8.58 -5.80 1.31
CA MET A 274 -8.60 -6.71 2.46
C MET A 274 -9.60 -7.85 2.25
N VAL A 275 -10.83 -7.54 1.83
CA VAL A 275 -11.87 -8.54 1.55
C VAL A 275 -11.45 -9.45 0.39
N CYS A 276 -10.93 -8.91 -0.70
CA CYS A 276 -10.49 -9.70 -1.84
C CYS A 276 -9.31 -10.63 -1.49
N ILE A 277 -8.37 -10.18 -0.63
CA ILE A 277 -7.27 -11.02 -0.13
C ILE A 277 -7.80 -12.16 0.73
N ALA A 278 -8.71 -11.87 1.67
CA ALA A 278 -9.33 -12.90 2.49
C ALA A 278 -10.06 -13.94 1.64
N TYR A 279 -10.83 -13.48 0.64
CA TYR A 279 -11.54 -14.36 -0.29
C TYR A 279 -10.58 -15.23 -1.11
N ALA A 280 -9.54 -14.66 -1.72
CA ALA A 280 -8.54 -15.42 -2.48
C ALA A 280 -7.87 -16.50 -1.61
N ASN A 281 -7.60 -16.17 -0.35
CA ASN A 281 -7.02 -17.07 0.63
C ASN A 281 -7.96 -18.22 1.02
N GLU A 282 -9.25 -17.95 1.21
CA GLU A 282 -10.27 -18.98 1.48
C GLU A 282 -10.46 -19.91 0.26
N MET A 283 -10.46 -19.34 -0.94
CA MET A 283 -10.50 -20.14 -2.17
C MET A 283 -9.29 -21.05 -2.30
N ALA A 284 -8.10 -20.59 -1.89
CA ALA A 284 -6.91 -21.43 -1.88
C ALA A 284 -7.01 -22.58 -0.88
N ASP A 285 -7.61 -22.35 0.28
CA ASP A 285 -7.88 -23.40 1.26
C ASP A 285 -8.89 -24.43 0.73
N ALA A 286 -9.91 -23.99 0.01
CA ALA A 286 -10.87 -24.89 -0.64
C ALA A 286 -10.22 -25.77 -1.72
N CYS A 287 -9.27 -25.23 -2.50
CA CYS A 287 -8.54 -25.99 -3.52
C CYS A 287 -7.77 -27.18 -2.93
N ALA A 288 -7.27 -27.06 -1.69
CA ALA A 288 -6.51 -28.11 -1.03
C ALA A 288 -7.33 -29.40 -0.83
N VAL A 289 -8.64 -29.28 -0.54
CA VAL A 289 -9.55 -30.43 -0.38
C VAL A 289 -9.72 -31.20 -1.70
N HIS A 290 -9.57 -30.52 -2.83
CA HIS A 290 -9.72 -31.07 -4.17
C HIS A 290 -8.40 -31.41 -4.86
N ASN A 291 -7.26 -31.20 -4.18
CA ASN A 291 -5.92 -31.36 -4.75
C ASN A 291 -5.73 -30.53 -6.05
N ILE A 292 -6.20 -29.28 -6.03
CA ILE A 292 -6.09 -28.32 -7.13
C ILE A 292 -5.04 -27.27 -6.79
N ASP A 293 -4.25 -26.82 -7.76
CA ASP A 293 -3.33 -25.68 -7.59
C ASP A 293 -4.13 -24.35 -7.51
N PRO A 294 -4.13 -23.67 -6.35
CA PRO A 294 -4.85 -22.42 -6.21
C PRO A 294 -4.28 -21.26 -7.04
N PHE A 295 -2.99 -21.32 -7.39
CA PHE A 295 -2.34 -20.29 -8.21
C PHE A 295 -2.74 -20.44 -9.69
N GLU A 296 -2.87 -21.66 -10.18
CA GLU A 296 -3.44 -21.95 -11.50
C GLU A 296 -4.89 -21.45 -11.59
N VAL A 297 -5.72 -21.74 -10.58
CA VAL A 297 -7.12 -21.27 -10.52
C VAL A 297 -7.19 -19.74 -10.55
N SER A 298 -6.38 -19.05 -9.73
CA SER A 298 -6.33 -17.58 -9.72
C SER A 298 -5.90 -17.02 -11.08
N SER A 299 -4.91 -17.64 -11.71
CA SER A 299 -4.39 -17.19 -13.02
C SER A 299 -5.39 -17.43 -14.14
N ALA A 300 -6.09 -18.56 -14.13
CA ALA A 300 -7.15 -18.86 -15.09
C ALA A 300 -8.35 -17.92 -14.92
N ALA A 301 -8.76 -17.63 -13.68
CA ALA A 301 -9.82 -16.66 -13.39
C ALA A 301 -9.45 -15.23 -13.83
N ALA A 302 -8.17 -14.86 -13.75
CA ALA A 302 -7.66 -13.57 -14.22
C ALA A 302 -7.85 -13.31 -15.72
N THR A 303 -8.13 -14.35 -16.52
CA THR A 303 -8.42 -14.21 -17.95
C THR A 303 -9.80 -13.63 -18.25
N LYS A 304 -10.70 -13.56 -17.25
CA LYS A 304 -12.07 -13.10 -17.45
C LYS A 304 -12.12 -11.58 -17.60
N PRO A 305 -12.73 -11.05 -18.67
CA PRO A 305 -12.67 -9.62 -18.98
C PRO A 305 -13.62 -8.74 -18.15
N PHE A 306 -14.41 -9.32 -17.23
CA PHE A 306 -15.42 -8.60 -16.47
C PHE A 306 -15.33 -8.88 -14.97
N GLY A 307 -15.17 -7.83 -14.17
CA GLY A 307 -15.41 -7.83 -12.72
C GLY A 307 -14.41 -8.60 -11.84
N TYR A 308 -13.52 -9.42 -12.40
CA TYR A 308 -12.53 -10.14 -11.60
C TYR A 308 -11.33 -9.24 -11.27
N CYS A 309 -11.11 -9.01 -9.98
CA CYS A 309 -9.90 -8.38 -9.48
C CYS A 309 -8.88 -9.48 -9.16
N PRO A 310 -7.81 -9.64 -9.95
CA PRO A 310 -6.83 -10.70 -9.73
C PRO A 310 -6.04 -10.42 -8.45
N ILE A 311 -6.35 -11.20 -7.41
CA ILE A 311 -5.60 -11.25 -6.16
C ILE A 311 -5.04 -12.67 -6.01
N VAL A 312 -3.72 -12.75 -5.93
CA VAL A 312 -3.02 -14.02 -5.74
C VAL A 312 -3.10 -14.40 -4.26
N PRO A 313 -3.48 -15.66 -3.93
CA PRO A 313 -3.45 -16.14 -2.55
C PRO A 313 -2.05 -16.03 -1.92
N GLY A 314 -2.00 -15.85 -0.61
CA GLY A 314 -0.75 -15.70 0.13
C GLY A 314 -0.88 -16.17 1.57
N ILE A 315 0.03 -15.72 2.44
CA ILE A 315 -0.02 -16.02 3.89
C ILE A 315 -0.75 -14.97 4.73
N GLY A 316 -1.18 -13.87 4.12
CA GLY A 316 -1.88 -12.77 4.80
C GLY A 316 -1.66 -11.45 4.07
N ALA A 317 -1.95 -10.34 4.77
CA ALA A 317 -1.69 -8.99 4.28
C ALA A 317 -0.83 -8.22 5.30
N GLY A 318 0.19 -7.51 4.82
CA GLY A 318 1.03 -6.66 5.66
C GLY A 318 1.13 -5.22 5.13
N GLY A 319 2.08 -4.47 5.68
CA GLY A 319 2.30 -3.05 5.39
C GLY A 319 1.46 -2.11 6.28
N SER A 320 1.63 -0.81 6.09
CA SER A 320 1.04 0.22 6.96
C SER A 320 -0.41 0.61 6.62
N CYS A 321 -0.99 0.04 5.56
CA CYS A 321 -2.29 0.49 5.03
C CYS A 321 -3.35 -0.62 5.12
N ILE A 322 -3.22 -1.67 4.32
CA ILE A 322 -4.24 -2.72 4.18
C ILE A 322 -4.63 -3.36 5.52
N PRO A 323 -3.69 -3.81 6.39
CA PRO A 323 -4.07 -4.45 7.66
C PRO A 323 -4.61 -3.50 8.73
N ILE A 324 -4.50 -2.18 8.53
CA ILE A 324 -4.80 -1.15 9.54
C ILE A 324 -6.08 -0.37 9.17
N ASN A 325 -6.27 0.00 7.90
CA ASN A 325 -7.39 0.81 7.43
C ASN A 325 -8.78 0.29 7.83
N PRO A 326 -9.07 -1.03 7.91
CA PRO A 326 -10.34 -1.52 8.42
C PRO A 326 -10.71 -1.00 9.81
N TYR A 327 -9.73 -0.83 10.70
CA TYR A 327 -9.96 -0.36 12.07
C TYR A 327 -10.46 1.08 12.15
N TYR A 328 -10.15 1.93 11.16
CA TYR A 328 -10.72 3.27 11.07
C TYR A 328 -12.22 3.24 10.83
N LEU A 329 -12.71 2.30 10.02
CA LEU A 329 -14.14 2.11 9.78
C LEU A 329 -14.84 1.44 10.98
N PHE A 330 -14.13 0.61 11.74
CA PHE A 330 -14.69 -0.06 12.92
C PHE A 330 -14.93 0.89 14.11
N LEU A 331 -14.35 2.09 14.12
CA LEU A 331 -14.58 3.07 15.19
C LEU A 331 -16.07 3.44 15.29
N ASP A 332 -16.72 3.70 14.16
CA ASP A 332 -18.06 4.30 14.11
C ASP A 332 -19.07 3.47 13.31
N GLY A 333 -18.71 2.26 12.85
CA GLY A 333 -19.57 1.46 11.98
C GLY A 333 -19.47 -0.06 12.18
N LYS A 334 -20.53 -0.76 11.72
CA LYS A 334 -20.62 -2.22 11.75
C LYS A 334 -20.39 -2.79 10.35
N PHE A 335 -19.26 -3.47 10.16
CA PHE A 335 -18.88 -4.06 8.88
C PHE A 335 -18.60 -5.56 9.03
N PRO A 336 -19.63 -6.43 9.13
CA PRO A 336 -19.44 -7.85 9.46
C PRO A 336 -18.54 -8.58 8.46
N LEU A 337 -18.73 -8.34 7.16
CA LEU A 337 -17.89 -8.93 6.11
C LEU A 337 -16.42 -8.48 6.24
N LEU A 338 -16.19 -7.17 6.35
CA LEU A 338 -14.84 -6.62 6.46
C LEU A 338 -14.15 -7.08 7.76
N LYS A 339 -14.90 -7.17 8.86
CA LYS A 339 -14.39 -7.65 10.14
C LYS A 339 -13.93 -9.10 10.03
N SER A 340 -14.78 -9.97 9.49
CA SER A 340 -14.42 -11.38 9.23
C SER A 340 -13.18 -11.47 8.33
N ALA A 341 -13.14 -10.72 7.23
CA ALA A 341 -11.99 -10.71 6.32
C ALA A 341 -10.70 -10.24 7.01
N THR A 342 -10.80 -9.21 7.85
CA THR A 342 -9.67 -8.66 8.61
C THR A 342 -9.16 -9.68 9.63
N GLU A 343 -10.05 -10.28 10.42
CA GLU A 343 -9.70 -11.27 11.44
C GLU A 343 -9.11 -12.54 10.81
N ASN A 344 -9.71 -13.04 9.73
CA ASN A 344 -9.22 -14.20 8.97
C ASN A 344 -7.83 -13.92 8.40
N THR A 345 -7.60 -12.75 7.83
CA THR A 345 -6.30 -12.38 7.25
C THR A 345 -5.21 -12.23 8.33
N TRP A 346 -5.53 -11.65 9.48
CA TRP A 346 -4.60 -11.54 10.62
C TRP A 346 -4.27 -12.91 11.23
N ASN A 347 -5.24 -13.83 11.30
CA ASN A 347 -5.05 -15.16 11.86
C ASN A 347 -4.41 -16.15 10.87
N ARG A 348 -4.40 -15.84 9.56
CA ARG A 348 -3.93 -16.74 8.52
C ARG A 348 -2.50 -17.26 8.71
N PRO A 349 -1.48 -16.45 9.08
CA PRO A 349 -0.14 -16.96 9.33
C PRO A 349 -0.13 -18.08 10.39
N ARG A 350 -0.96 -17.95 11.43
CA ARG A 350 -1.12 -18.95 12.48
C ARG A 350 -1.68 -20.26 11.93
N VAL A 351 -2.77 -20.16 11.18
CA VAL A 351 -3.46 -21.31 10.57
C VAL A 351 -2.53 -22.07 9.61
N ILE A 352 -1.76 -21.35 8.80
CA ILE A 352 -0.80 -21.95 7.87
C ILE A 352 0.33 -22.66 8.63
N ALA A 353 0.91 -22.04 9.66
CA ALA A 353 1.91 -22.71 10.49
C ALA A 353 1.35 -23.97 11.17
N ASP A 354 0.15 -23.90 11.77
CA ASP A 354 -0.48 -25.05 12.42
C ASP A 354 -0.71 -26.20 11.43
N ARG A 355 -1.18 -25.90 10.21
CA ARG A 355 -1.38 -26.91 9.15
C ARG A 355 -0.06 -27.55 8.70
N ILE A 356 0.98 -26.75 8.47
CA ILE A 356 2.31 -27.24 8.06
C ILE A 356 2.88 -28.17 9.13
N MET A 357 2.81 -27.75 10.39
CA MET A 357 3.37 -28.49 11.51
C MET A 357 2.61 -29.79 11.79
N ALA A 358 1.27 -29.75 11.79
CA ALA A 358 0.44 -30.96 11.93
C ALA A 358 0.81 -31.99 10.87
N SER A 359 0.84 -31.57 9.60
CA SER A 359 1.19 -32.48 8.50
C SER A 359 2.65 -32.98 8.57
N TYR A 360 3.59 -32.17 9.07
CA TYR A 360 4.97 -32.60 9.25
C TYR A 360 5.06 -33.74 10.27
N TRP A 361 4.40 -33.59 11.42
CA TRP A 361 4.38 -34.60 12.47
C TRP A 361 3.65 -35.88 12.09
N GLU A 362 2.53 -35.79 11.34
CA GLU A 362 1.82 -36.96 10.81
C GLU A 362 2.66 -37.77 9.83
N SER A 363 3.47 -37.10 9.01
CA SER A 363 4.28 -37.74 7.97
C SER A 363 5.60 -38.34 8.46
N ARG A 364 5.99 -38.08 9.72
CA ARG A 364 7.31 -38.44 10.23
C ARG A 364 7.31 -39.92 10.64
N PRO A 365 8.08 -40.81 9.98
CA PRO A 365 8.25 -42.16 10.48
C PRO A 365 8.97 -42.08 11.83
N GLU A 366 8.57 -42.91 12.79
CA GLU A 366 9.32 -43.14 14.03
C GLU A 366 10.73 -43.64 13.71
N ARG A 367 11.65 -42.73 13.37
CA ARG A 367 13.05 -43.08 13.12
C ARG A 367 13.73 -43.31 14.46
N ASN A 368 13.83 -44.59 14.83
CA ASN A 368 14.85 -45.18 15.70
C ASN A 368 15.32 -44.29 16.86
N GLY A 369 14.53 -44.20 17.93
CA GLY A 369 14.99 -43.94 19.30
C GLY A 369 15.62 -42.58 19.63
N PHE A 370 15.93 -41.75 18.63
CA PHE A 370 16.40 -40.38 18.79
C PHE A 370 15.32 -39.44 18.26
N SER A 371 14.42 -39.03 19.16
CA SER A 371 13.54 -37.90 18.89
C SER A 371 14.42 -36.67 18.65
N ARG A 372 14.70 -36.33 17.39
CA ARG A 372 15.33 -35.05 17.07
C ARG A 372 14.45 -33.96 17.68
N LEU A 373 15.14 -33.07 18.42
CA LEU A 373 14.73 -31.75 18.90
C LEU A 373 13.81 -31.03 17.90
N ASN A 374 13.04 -30.06 18.38
CA ASN A 374 12.10 -29.25 17.61
C ASN A 374 12.57 -28.97 16.16
N PRO A 375 11.68 -29.04 15.16
CA PRO A 375 12.08 -29.02 13.76
C PRO A 375 12.85 -27.75 13.38
N SER A 376 13.82 -27.93 12.49
CA SER A 376 14.59 -26.84 11.87
C SER A 376 13.85 -26.35 10.62
N ILE A 377 13.44 -25.09 10.63
CA ILE A 377 12.59 -24.49 9.59
C ILE A 377 13.28 -23.25 9.02
N LEU A 378 13.35 -23.16 7.69
CA LEU A 378 13.73 -21.94 6.97
C LEU A 378 12.47 -21.24 6.46
N VAL A 379 12.28 -19.97 6.80
CA VAL A 379 11.23 -19.12 6.21
C VAL A 379 11.86 -18.15 5.21
N VAL A 380 11.47 -18.24 3.95
CA VAL A 380 12.00 -17.42 2.84
C VAL A 380 11.01 -16.31 2.49
N GLY A 381 11.50 -15.08 2.48
CA GLY A 381 10.72 -13.86 2.20
C GLY A 381 9.91 -13.41 3.41
N VAL A 382 10.44 -12.45 4.18
CA VAL A 382 9.81 -11.95 5.41
C VAL A 382 9.39 -10.49 5.33
N ALA A 383 9.81 -9.73 4.31
CA ALA A 383 9.20 -8.43 4.07
C ALA A 383 7.73 -8.57 3.68
N PHE A 384 6.94 -7.52 3.92
CA PHE A 384 5.51 -7.58 3.67
C PHE A 384 5.15 -7.56 2.17
N LYS A 385 6.09 -7.18 1.30
CA LYS A 385 5.93 -7.04 -0.16
C LYS A 385 7.25 -7.32 -0.88
N PRO A 386 7.22 -7.90 -2.10
CA PRO A 386 8.41 -8.04 -2.93
C PRO A 386 9.11 -6.69 -3.18
N GLY A 387 10.44 -6.70 -3.17
CA GLY A 387 11.24 -5.52 -3.46
C GLY A 387 11.25 -4.46 -2.34
N GLN A 388 10.86 -4.84 -1.12
CA GLN A 388 10.86 -3.96 0.05
C GLN A 388 11.60 -4.63 1.21
N SER A 389 12.27 -3.84 2.05
CA SER A 389 12.95 -4.30 3.27
C SER A 389 12.09 -4.19 4.53
N SER A 390 10.90 -3.60 4.42
CA SER A 390 10.04 -3.38 5.57
C SER A 390 9.29 -4.63 5.98
N VAL A 391 9.26 -4.87 7.30
CA VAL A 391 8.52 -5.96 7.95
C VAL A 391 7.30 -5.48 8.73
N THR A 392 6.83 -4.25 8.47
CA THR A 392 5.65 -3.68 9.12
C THR A 392 4.42 -4.57 8.88
N PHE A 393 3.82 -5.07 9.97
CA PHE A 393 2.71 -6.02 9.93
C PHE A 393 2.96 -7.23 9.01
N SER A 394 4.21 -7.67 8.87
CA SER A 394 4.55 -8.76 7.95
C SER A 394 3.88 -10.07 8.38
N PRO A 395 3.13 -10.74 7.47
CA PRO A 395 2.59 -12.06 7.75
C PRO A 395 3.69 -13.12 7.86
N GLY A 396 4.84 -12.93 7.20
CA GLY A 396 5.99 -13.84 7.32
C GLY A 396 6.63 -13.78 8.71
N VAL A 397 6.71 -12.57 9.30
CA VAL A 397 7.15 -12.41 10.69
C VAL A 397 6.13 -13.02 11.67
N ALA A 398 4.83 -12.83 11.44
CA ALA A 398 3.79 -13.45 12.26
C ALA A 398 3.83 -14.99 12.20
N LEU A 399 4.11 -15.56 11.02
CA LEU A 399 4.32 -16.99 10.82
C LEU A 399 5.50 -17.50 11.66
N ILE A 400 6.67 -16.85 11.57
CA ILE A 400 7.87 -17.19 12.33
C ILE A 400 7.58 -17.14 13.85
N GLN A 401 6.96 -16.06 14.31
CA GLN A 401 6.62 -15.88 15.72
C GLN A 401 5.76 -17.05 16.24
N HIS A 402 4.77 -17.49 15.47
CA HIS A 402 3.90 -18.60 15.86
C HIS A 402 4.62 -19.95 15.86
N LEU A 403 5.42 -20.23 14.83
CA LEU A 403 6.26 -21.45 14.76
C LEU A 403 7.17 -21.58 15.98
N MET A 404 7.78 -20.48 16.42
CA MET A 404 8.67 -20.50 17.58
C MET A 404 7.90 -20.58 18.91
N THR A 405 6.85 -19.80 19.08
CA THR A 405 6.19 -19.68 20.39
C THR A 405 5.27 -20.86 20.69
N HIS A 406 4.51 -21.33 19.70
CA HIS A 406 3.56 -22.42 19.84
C HIS A 406 4.23 -23.78 19.61
N TRP A 407 4.95 -23.92 18.49
CA TRP A 407 5.54 -25.21 18.08
C TRP A 407 6.97 -25.42 18.55
N LYS A 408 7.58 -24.42 19.21
CA LYS A 408 8.97 -24.45 19.70
C LYS A 408 10.00 -24.73 18.60
N ALA A 409 9.64 -24.53 17.32
CA ALA A 409 10.51 -24.81 16.19
C ALA A 409 11.76 -23.91 16.20
N HIS A 410 12.86 -24.43 15.69
CA HIS A 410 14.06 -23.65 15.41
C HIS A 410 13.89 -23.00 14.05
N VAL A 411 13.77 -21.67 14.02
CA VAL A 411 13.47 -20.94 12.79
C VAL A 411 14.66 -20.06 12.39
N THR A 412 15.04 -20.17 11.12
CA THR A 412 15.94 -19.26 10.41
C THR A 412 15.13 -18.56 9.34
N PHE A 413 15.45 -17.30 9.01
CA PHE A 413 14.84 -16.62 7.86
C PHE A 413 15.86 -16.27 6.78
N ALA A 414 15.40 -16.19 5.53
CA ALA A 414 16.17 -15.67 4.40
C ALA A 414 15.33 -14.62 3.66
N ASP A 415 15.88 -13.41 3.49
CA ASP A 415 15.31 -12.33 2.71
C ASP A 415 16.44 -11.33 2.39
N PRO A 416 16.85 -11.19 1.11
CA PRO A 416 17.98 -10.36 0.72
C PRO A 416 17.87 -8.88 1.12
N LEU A 417 16.65 -8.39 1.33
CA LEU A 417 16.39 -6.98 1.63
C LEU A 417 16.20 -6.72 3.12
N VAL A 418 15.93 -7.76 3.92
CA VAL A 418 15.65 -7.62 5.35
C VAL A 418 16.86 -8.03 6.18
N GLN A 419 17.46 -7.08 6.89
CA GLN A 419 18.65 -7.35 7.71
C GLN A 419 18.32 -8.02 9.05
N SER A 420 17.18 -7.68 9.64
CA SER A 420 16.71 -8.22 10.91
C SER A 420 15.19 -8.13 11.03
N ILE A 421 14.62 -8.95 11.92
CA ILE A 421 13.19 -8.95 12.24
C ILE A 421 12.99 -8.70 13.74
N PRO A 422 11.85 -8.15 14.17
CA PRO A 422 11.55 -7.89 15.57
C PRO A 422 11.12 -9.16 16.33
N VAL A 423 11.83 -10.27 16.12
CA VAL A 423 11.61 -11.55 16.79
C VAL A 423 12.94 -11.99 17.43
N PRO A 424 13.02 -12.05 18.78
CA PRO A 424 14.24 -12.46 19.46
C PRO A 424 14.65 -13.89 19.07
N ASN A 425 15.96 -14.15 19.04
CA ASN A 425 16.53 -15.49 18.81
C ASN A 425 16.20 -16.12 17.46
N VAL A 426 15.93 -15.30 16.43
CA VAL A 426 15.85 -15.76 15.04
C VAL A 426 17.10 -15.31 14.30
N THR A 427 17.76 -16.26 13.65
CA THR A 427 18.95 -16.00 12.85
C THR A 427 18.55 -15.75 11.40
N ARG A 428 19.23 -14.80 10.75
CA ARG A 428 19.17 -14.63 9.31
C ARG A 428 20.20 -15.55 8.63
N LEU A 429 19.78 -16.22 7.57
CA LEU A 429 20.66 -16.96 6.67
C LEU A 429 21.50 -15.97 5.85
N ASP A 430 22.83 -16.13 5.78
CA ASP A 430 23.65 -15.34 4.86
C ASP A 430 23.52 -15.90 3.45
N GLU A 431 22.56 -15.38 2.67
CA GLU A 431 22.24 -15.93 1.35
C GLU A 431 23.44 -15.92 0.39
N SER A 432 24.42 -15.03 0.60
CA SER A 432 25.64 -14.96 -0.23
C SER A 432 26.58 -16.15 -0.06
N LYS A 433 26.47 -16.88 1.06
CA LYS A 433 27.33 -18.02 1.41
C LYS A 433 26.56 -19.31 1.60
N GLU A 434 25.31 -19.22 2.04
CA GLU A 434 24.51 -20.33 2.53
C GLU A 434 23.34 -20.70 1.59
N TRP A 435 23.07 -19.93 0.53
CA TRP A 435 22.02 -20.25 -0.45
C TRP A 435 22.48 -21.29 -1.49
N HIS A 436 22.69 -22.53 -1.03
CA HIS A 436 23.08 -23.65 -1.89
C HIS A 436 22.48 -24.98 -1.41
N LYS A 437 22.36 -25.97 -2.32
CA LYS A 437 21.68 -27.26 -2.08
C LYS A 437 22.07 -27.91 -0.74
N GLN A 438 23.36 -28.14 -0.50
CA GLN A 438 23.84 -28.82 0.72
C GLN A 438 23.43 -28.14 2.03
N ARG A 439 23.28 -26.80 2.04
CA ARG A 439 22.88 -26.06 3.24
C ARG A 439 21.36 -26.06 3.39
N LEU A 440 20.62 -25.89 2.30
CA LEU A 440 19.16 -25.91 2.30
C LEU A 440 18.61 -27.29 2.71
N GLU A 441 19.27 -28.37 2.34
CA GLU A 441 18.90 -29.75 2.73
C GLU A 441 19.15 -30.07 4.21
N GLN A 442 19.76 -29.15 4.99
CA GLN A 442 19.91 -29.30 6.44
C GLN A 442 18.64 -28.90 7.21
N PHE A 443 17.71 -28.20 6.57
CA PHE A 443 16.41 -27.86 7.17
C PHE A 443 15.45 -29.04 7.01
N ASP A 444 14.57 -29.22 7.99
CA ASP A 444 13.48 -30.20 7.89
C ASP A 444 12.36 -29.65 6.98
N ILE A 445 12.12 -28.34 7.04
CA ILE A 445 11.06 -27.64 6.27
C ILE A 445 11.60 -26.32 5.71
N ILE A 446 11.29 -26.01 4.46
CA ILE A 446 11.46 -24.69 3.84
C ILE A 446 10.08 -24.14 3.50
N ILE A 447 9.73 -22.98 4.04
CA ILE A 447 8.47 -22.29 3.76
C ILE A 447 8.78 -21.02 2.97
N VAL A 448 8.31 -20.96 1.72
CA VAL A 448 8.40 -19.76 0.90
C VAL A 448 7.14 -18.91 1.14
N ALA A 449 7.28 -17.92 2.01
CA ALA A 449 6.24 -16.98 2.37
C ALA A 449 6.05 -15.88 1.30
N MET A 450 7.16 -15.44 0.70
CA MET A 450 7.17 -14.46 -0.38
C MET A 450 8.40 -14.71 -1.27
N LYS A 451 8.23 -14.61 -2.59
CA LYS A 451 9.38 -14.57 -3.51
C LYS A 451 9.97 -13.16 -3.55
N GLN A 452 11.19 -13.01 -3.05
CA GLN A 452 12.01 -11.84 -3.26
C GLN A 452 12.83 -11.95 -4.55
N ASP A 453 13.18 -10.80 -5.11
CA ASP A 453 14.17 -10.73 -6.16
C ASP A 453 15.56 -11.15 -5.64
N ASN A 454 16.47 -11.51 -6.55
CA ASN A 454 17.86 -11.85 -6.24
C ASN A 454 18.10 -13.16 -5.46
N LEU A 455 17.14 -14.07 -5.45
CA LEU A 455 17.35 -15.47 -5.05
C LEU A 455 17.25 -16.38 -6.27
N ASP A 456 18.12 -17.39 -6.32
CA ASP A 456 18.01 -18.47 -7.31
C ASP A 456 16.93 -19.46 -6.87
N TRP A 457 15.74 -19.32 -7.45
CA TRP A 457 14.58 -20.16 -7.16
C TRP A 457 14.69 -21.57 -7.78
N ALA A 458 15.53 -21.76 -8.80
CA ALA A 458 15.69 -23.06 -9.44
C ALA A 458 16.29 -24.09 -8.47
N LEU A 459 17.09 -23.63 -7.49
CA LEU A 459 17.67 -24.48 -6.45
C LEU A 459 16.62 -25.22 -5.62
N LEU A 460 15.45 -24.61 -5.38
CA LEU A 460 14.41 -25.23 -4.55
C LEU A 460 13.78 -26.47 -5.20
N GLY A 461 13.75 -26.54 -6.53
CA GLY A 461 13.17 -27.68 -7.26
C GLY A 461 14.02 -28.95 -7.23
N GLY A 462 15.30 -28.85 -6.83
CA GLY A 462 16.26 -29.96 -6.82
C GLY A 462 16.67 -30.45 -5.44
N LEU A 463 15.99 -30.01 -4.37
CA LEU A 463 16.31 -30.39 -2.99
C LEU A 463 15.71 -31.77 -2.65
N GLU A 464 16.47 -32.56 -1.90
CA GLU A 464 16.06 -33.89 -1.44
C GLU A 464 16.00 -33.93 0.09
N GLY A 465 15.04 -34.69 0.65
CA GLY A 465 14.92 -34.90 2.09
C GLY A 465 14.42 -33.71 2.91
N VAL A 466 14.10 -32.58 2.28
CA VAL A 466 13.49 -31.39 2.89
C VAL A 466 12.06 -31.20 2.39
N ARG A 467 11.16 -30.78 3.29
CA ARG A 467 9.78 -30.47 2.92
C ARG A 467 9.67 -29.03 2.43
N LEU A 468 9.43 -28.84 1.14
CA LEU A 468 9.19 -27.53 0.55
C LEU A 468 7.70 -27.17 0.60
N ILE A 469 7.37 -25.99 1.13
CA ILE A 469 6.02 -25.44 1.16
C ILE A 469 6.01 -24.08 0.44
N MET A 470 5.25 -23.99 -0.64
CA MET A 470 5.04 -22.75 -1.40
C MET A 470 3.75 -22.08 -0.93
N CYS A 471 3.86 -20.92 -0.26
CA CYS A 471 2.70 -20.13 0.15
C CYS A 471 2.47 -18.90 -0.73
N CYS A 472 3.22 -18.78 -1.82
CA CYS A 472 3.10 -17.74 -2.83
C CYS A 472 3.31 -18.36 -4.23
N ALA A 473 2.81 -17.67 -5.26
CA ALA A 473 2.95 -18.08 -6.66
C ALA A 473 4.40 -18.16 -7.13
#